data_AF-A0A6N6M478-F1
#
_entry.id   AF-A0A6N6M478-F1
#
_cell.length_a   1.000
_cell.length_b   1.000
_cell.length_c   1.000
_cell.angle_alpha   90.00
_cell.angle_beta   90.00
_cell.angle_gamma   90.00
#
_symmetry.space_group_name_H-M   'P 1'
#
loop_
_entity.id
_entity.type
_entity.pdbx_description
1 polymer ?
#
loop_
_entity_poly.entity_id
_entity_poly.type
_entity_poly.pdbx_seq_one_letter_code
_entity_poly.pdbx_strand_id
1 'polypeptide(L)' 'MAQTDNLTPGKLVTKIRENQNKNGTIKALFANQFLAKFTLKELEGIVKSCEKEIEKREDQKVDELTKFLEQKGYEVKKK' A
#
# COMPACT_ATOMS: atom_id res chain seq x y z
N MET A 1 23.92 18.84 -18.16
CA MET A 1 22.93 17.88 -18.66
C MET A 1 22.07 17.47 -17.47
N ALA A 2 20.78 17.80 -17.46
CA ALA A 2 19.90 17.33 -16.40
C ALA A 2 19.81 15.80 -16.51
N GLN A 3 20.23 15.07 -15.47
CA GLN A 3 19.97 13.64 -15.40
C GLN A 3 18.45 13.47 -15.40
N THR A 4 17.89 12.94 -16.48
CA THR A 4 16.55 12.35 -16.47
C THR A 4 16.65 11.11 -15.60
N ASP A 5 16.51 11.31 -14.30
CA ASP A 5 16.50 10.23 -13.33
C ASP A 5 15.23 9.41 -13.62
N ASN A 6 15.39 8.30 -14.36
CA ASN A 6 14.27 7.43 -14.73
C ASN A 6 13.61 6.95 -13.43
N LEU A 7 12.43 7.50 -13.13
CA LEU A 7 11.65 7.14 -11.95
C LEU A 7 11.18 5.70 -12.10
N THR A 8 11.75 4.79 -11.31
CA THR A 8 11.32 3.39 -11.25
C THR A 8 10.36 3.17 -10.09
N PRO A 9 9.49 2.15 -10.13
CA PRO A 9 8.62 1.81 -9.00
C PRO A 9 9.39 1.62 -7.69
N GLY A 10 10.57 0.98 -7.75
CA GLY A 10 11.43 0.79 -6.58
C GLY A 10 11.94 2.11 -5.99
N LYS A 11 12.40 3.04 -6.84
CA LYS A 11 12.85 4.37 -6.38
C LYS A 11 11.69 5.16 -5.73
N LEU A 12 10.50 5.11 -6.32
CA LEU A 12 9.30 5.75 -5.77
C LEU A 12 8.94 5.19 -4.38
N VAL A 13 8.91 3.87 -4.24
CA VAL A 13 8.62 3.21 -2.98
C VAL A 13 9.65 3.57 -1.91
N THR A 14 10.93 3.56 -2.25
CA THR A 14 12.00 3.98 -1.32
C THR A 14 11.79 5.41 -0.85
N LYS A 15 11.46 6.35 -1.77
CA LYS A 15 11.20 7.75 -1.40
C LYS A 15 9.98 7.90 -0.50
N ILE A 16 8.92 7.14 -0.73
CA ILE A 16 7.75 7.13 0.17
C ILE A 16 8.15 6.60 1.55
N ARG A 17 8.88 5.49 1.63
CA ARG A 17 9.35 4.88 2.90
C ARG A 17 10.23 5.82 3.71
N GLU A 18 11.19 6.49 3.08
CA GLU A 18 12.06 7.50 3.73
C GLU A 18 11.26 8.65 4.37
N ASN A 19 10.07 8.91 3.84
CA ASN A 19 9.18 9.99 4.27
C ASN A 19 8.00 9.53 5.13
N GLN A 20 8.02 8.29 5.63
CA GLN A 20 7.09 7.83 6.66
C GLN A 20 7.59 8.20 8.06
N ASN A 21 6.66 8.45 8.98
CA ASN A 21 6.93 8.56 10.41
C ASN A 21 6.82 7.18 11.10
N LYS A 22 7.02 7.14 12.42
CA LYS A 22 6.98 5.90 13.22
C LYS A 22 5.62 5.17 13.17
N ASN A 23 4.55 5.88 12.83
CA ASN A 23 3.20 5.32 12.71
C ASN A 23 2.90 4.84 11.28
N GLY A 24 3.88 4.85 10.38
CA GLY A 24 3.72 4.44 8.97
C GLY A 24 2.98 5.46 8.10
N THR A 25 2.58 6.61 8.65
CA THR A 25 1.96 7.71 7.89
C THR A 25 3.01 8.65 7.31
N ILE A 26 2.65 9.42 6.29
CA ILE A 26 3.57 10.36 5.63
C ILE A 26 3.88 11.55 6.56
N LYS A 27 5.15 11.93 6.67
CA LYS A 27 5.60 13.12 7.41
C LYS A 27 4.89 14.37 6.89
N ALA A 28 4.45 15.25 7.79
CA ALA A 28 3.67 16.43 7.45
C ALA A 28 4.33 17.32 6.37
N LEU A 29 5.64 17.55 6.48
CA LEU A 29 6.38 18.35 5.49
C LEU A 29 6.29 17.73 4.08
N PHE A 30 6.47 16.42 3.96
CA PHE A 30 6.40 15.72 2.68
C PHE A 30 4.97 15.69 2.14
N ALA A 31 3.97 15.46 3.01
CA ALA A 31 2.56 15.51 2.65
C ALA A 31 2.19 16.90 2.08
N ASN A 32 2.58 17.98 2.74
CA ASN A 32 2.28 19.34 2.30
C ASN A 32 2.96 19.72 0.98
N GLN A 33 4.14 19.17 0.69
CA GLN A 33 4.84 19.45 -0.58
C GLN A 33 4.36 18.55 -1.73
N PHE A 34 3.91 17.34 -1.41
CA PHE A 34 3.57 16.33 -2.40
C PHE A 34 2.06 16.15 -2.56
N LEU A 35 1.35 15.77 -1.49
CA LEU A 35 -0.09 15.51 -1.53
C LEU A 35 -0.91 16.77 -1.82
N ALA A 36 -0.44 17.95 -1.39
CA ALA A 36 -1.13 19.21 -1.68
C ALA A 36 -1.18 19.59 -3.17
N LYS A 37 -0.41 18.89 -4.04
CA LYS A 37 -0.42 19.11 -5.49
C LYS A 37 -1.55 18.35 -6.20
N PHE A 38 -2.19 17.43 -5.51
CA PHE A 38 -3.32 16.67 -6.06
C PHE A 38 -4.63 17.40 -5.76
N THR A 39 -5.58 17.27 -6.67
CA THR A 39 -6.97 17.64 -6.45
C THR A 39 -7.63 16.67 -5.47
N LEU A 40 -8.76 17.09 -4.88
CA LEU A 40 -9.54 16.23 -3.99
C LEU A 40 -9.91 14.89 -4.66
N LYS A 41 -10.38 14.94 -5.92
CA LYS A 41 -10.75 13.74 -6.68
C LYS A 41 -9.58 12.77 -6.88
N GLU A 42 -8.38 13.29 -7.11
CA GLU A 42 -7.19 12.46 -7.26
C GLU A 42 -6.78 11.82 -5.93
N LEU A 43 -6.85 12.56 -4.82
CA LEU A 43 -6.59 12.03 -3.48
C LEU A 43 -7.58 10.91 -3.13
N GLU A 44 -8.87 11.12 -3.36
CA GLU A 44 -9.91 10.10 -3.17
C GLU A 44 -9.68 8.87 -4.05
N GLY A 45 -9.27 9.07 -5.30
CA GLY A 45 -8.91 7.98 -6.21
C GLY A 45 -7.71 7.16 -5.73
N ILE A 46 -6.69 7.82 -5.16
CA ILE A 46 -5.54 7.15 -4.53
C ILE A 46 -6.00 6.34 -3.32
N VAL A 47 -6.82 6.92 -2.43
CA VAL A 47 -7.36 6.23 -1.24
C VAL A 47 -8.09 4.95 -1.66
N LYS A 48 -9.00 5.04 -2.63
CA LYS A 48 -9.72 3.87 -3.16
C LYS A 48 -8.81 2.80 -3.75
N SER A 49 -7.69 3.20 -4.34
CA SER A 49 -6.71 2.25 -4.88
C SER A 49 -5.92 1.55 -3.77
N CYS A 50 -5.60 2.27 -2.69
CA CYS A 50 -5.01 1.69 -1.49
C CYS A 50 -5.95 0.70 -0.80
N GLU A 51 -7.23 1.04 -0.64
CA GLU A 51 -8.24 0.16 -0.02
C GLU A 51 -8.34 -1.18 -0.76
N LYS A 52 -8.42 -1.17 -2.09
CA LYS A 52 -8.47 -2.40 -2.89
C LYS A 52 -7.24 -3.30 -2.73
N GLU A 53 -6.05 -2.70 -2.61
CA GLU A 53 -4.81 -3.48 -2.40
C GLU A 53 -4.76 -4.05 -0.97
N ILE A 54 -5.33 -3.35 0.02
CA ILE A 54 -5.48 -3.87 1.38
C ILE A 54 -6.42 -5.08 1.37
N GLU A 55 -7.62 -4.95 0.80
CA GLU A 55 -8.60 -6.04 0.68
C GLU A 55 -7.98 -7.29 0.02
N LYS A 56 -7.28 -7.09 -1.09
CA LYS A 56 -6.58 -8.18 -1.79
C LYS A 56 -5.56 -8.89 -0.91
N ARG A 57 -4.82 -8.16 -0.07
CA ARG A 57 -3.83 -8.76 0.85
C ARG A 57 -4.51 -9.49 2.01
N GLU A 58 -5.64 -8.99 2.47
CA GLU A 58 -6.45 -9.68 3.49
C GLU A 58 -6.97 -11.01 2.94
N ASP A 59 -7.50 -11.02 1.71
CA ASP A 59 -7.94 -12.24 1.03
C ASP A 59 -6.79 -13.25 0.87
N GLN A 60 -5.61 -12.79 0.43
CA GLN A 60 -4.41 -13.64 0.34
C GLN A 60 -4.04 -14.26 1.69
N LYS A 61 -4.15 -13.49 2.77
CA LYS A 61 -3.87 -14.00 4.12
C LYS A 61 -4.92 -15.02 4.56
N VAL A 62 -6.19 -14.82 4.23
CA VAL A 62 -7.26 -15.79 4.48
C VAL A 62 -6.97 -17.10 3.74
N ASP A 63 -6.55 -17.04 2.48
CA ASP A 63 -6.19 -18.22 1.69
C ASP A 63 -4.98 -18.96 2.29
N GLU A 64 -3.95 -18.23 2.70
CA GLU A 64 -2.77 -18.80 3.37
C GLU A 64 -3.15 -19.54 4.66
N LEU A 65 -3.98 -18.91 5.50
CA LEU A 65 -4.45 -19.50 6.75
C LEU A 65 -5.35 -20.71 6.50
N THR A 66 -6.21 -20.64 5.49
CA THR A 66 -7.10 -21.75 5.09
C THR A 66 -6.26 -22.96 4.68
N LYS A 67 -5.29 -22.77 3.79
CA LYS A 67 -4.36 -23.83 3.37
C LYS A 67 -3.59 -24.43 4.54
N PHE A 68 -3.14 -23.59 5.47
CA PHE A 68 -2.44 -24.05 6.67
C PHE A 68 -3.33 -24.95 7.54
N LEU A 69 -4.61 -24.58 7.73
CA LEU A 69 -5.56 -25.36 8.51
C LEU A 69 -5.93 -26.68 7.81
N GLU A 70 -6.14 -26.66 6.50
CA GLU A 70 -6.40 -27.86 5.69
C GLU A 70 -5.23 -28.84 5.75
N GLN A 71 -3.98 -28.35 5.66
CA GLN A 71 -2.78 -29.19 5.84
C GLN A 71 -2.68 -29.85 7.22
N LYS A 72 -3.33 -29.25 8.23
CA LYS A 72 -3.41 -29.80 9.59
C LYS A 72 -4.63 -30.70 9.80
N GLY A 73 -5.43 -30.93 8.75
CA GLY A 73 -6.62 -31.79 8.79
C GLY A 73 -7.89 -31.12 9.30
N TYR A 74 -7.90 -29.78 9.42
CA TYR A 74 -9.10 -29.03 9.75
C TYR A 74 -9.90 -28.69 8.48
N GLU A 75 -11.21 -28.86 8.54
CA GLU A 75 -12.12 -28.42 7.48
C GLU A 75 -12.53 -26.97 7.72
N VAL A 76 -12.18 -26.06 6.81
CA VAL A 76 -12.55 -24.64 6.91
C VAL A 76 -13.83 -24.41 6.10
N LYS A 77 -14.91 -23.98 6.77
CA LYS A 77 -16.16 -23.60 6.11
C LYS A 77 -16.40 -22.11 6.29
N LYS A 78 -16.55 -21.39 5.17
CA LYS A 78 -17.01 -20.01 5.20
C LYS A 78 -18.45 -20.00 5.70
N LYS A 79 -18.72 -19.19 6.72
CA LYS A 79 -20.06 -19.01 7.29
C LYS A 79 -20.88 -18.04 6.44
#